data_AF-A0A062X0L1-F1
#
_entry.id   AF-A0A062X0L1-F1
#
_cell.length_a   1.000
_cell.length_b   1.000
_cell.length_c   1.000
_cell.angle_alpha   90.00
_cell.angle_beta   90.00
_cell.angle_gamma   90.00
#
_symmetry.space_group_name_H-M   'P 1'
#
loop_
_entity.id
_entity.type
_entity.pdbx_description
1 polymer ?
#
loop_
_entity_poly.entity_id
_entity_poly.type
_entity_poly.pdbx_seq_one_letter_code
_entity_poly.pdbx_strand_id
1 'polypeptide(L)'
;MTATTGSGTSTRRADRPGRESPGPGRESPVTAAGHKAVGFIDRRLGSARFLRSVMNKVFPDHWSFMIGEIALYSFGVLVATGVYLTFFFEPSEQQTVYDGSYVPLRGVTMSRAYASTLDISFDVRAGLVIRQIHHWAALLFVAAIIVHLCRIFFTGAFRRPREINWLIGVSLLLLAIAEGFAGYSLPDDLLSGTGVRIAYAIAESIPVVGTWIAWGFWGGEFPGTHFITRLYVVHILLVPGLLLALIGAHLGILWHQKHTQFPGPGRTEDNVVGSRLFPGYAAKSVGFLLITAGLLAVLGGVAQINPVWAYGPYTPMDVSSLAQPDWYVGFLEGSLRLFLPWEYRGLGHDVPPVLWPGVVLPGVLFGLLAAYPFLEALVTRDHDQHNLLQRPRHHPDRTAFGVMALTFYGVLLLAGGDDVFALVLHLSLNAVVWAGRIGLLVLPPFAFYATRRLCRAAAARERRQAAAPEETGWIRLEPAGRYTEVELPKPSAPAPALAAAERVPPAIEGPTSGRQRGQARLRRAVVGFFTRPRA
;
A
#
# COMPACT_ATOMS: atom_id res chain seq x y z
N MET A 1 -45.86 -87.09 5.66
CA MET A 1 -44.84 -87.13 6.72
C MET A 1 -44.11 -85.79 6.70
N THR A 2 -44.60 -84.75 7.41
CA THR A 2 -44.23 -84.34 8.79
C THR A 2 -42.73 -83.98 8.91
N ALA A 3 -42.25 -82.86 9.44
CA ALA A 3 -42.75 -81.84 10.39
C ALA A 3 -41.68 -80.71 10.44
N THR A 4 -42.03 -79.42 10.29
CA THR A 4 -42.09 -78.34 11.32
C THR A 4 -40.84 -77.98 12.17
N THR A 5 -40.51 -76.66 12.13
CA THR A 5 -40.25 -75.70 13.25
C THR A 5 -38.96 -75.66 14.12
N GLY A 6 -38.46 -74.41 14.31
CA GLY A 6 -37.93 -73.83 15.57
C GLY A 6 -36.48 -74.18 15.95
N SER A 7 -35.70 -73.40 16.71
CA SER A 7 -35.82 -72.11 17.42
C SER A 7 -34.40 -71.72 17.93
N GLY A 8 -34.26 -70.59 18.64
CA GLY A 8 -32.98 -70.02 19.14
C GLY A 8 -32.10 -70.97 19.98
N THR A 9 -30.86 -70.66 20.37
CA THR A 9 -30.43 -69.51 21.17
C THR A 9 -28.90 -69.61 21.43
N SER A 10 -28.21 -68.46 21.54
CA SER A 10 -27.04 -68.16 22.42
C SER A 10 -25.88 -69.18 22.58
N THR A 11 -24.68 -68.83 22.10
CA THR A 11 -23.41 -69.32 22.66
C THR A 11 -22.33 -68.24 22.80
N ARG A 12 -22.02 -67.97 24.09
CA ARG A 12 -20.77 -67.57 24.76
C ARG A 12 -19.64 -66.91 23.95
N ARG A 13 -19.33 -65.68 24.36
CA ARG A 13 -18.12 -64.90 24.06
C ARG A 13 -16.92 -65.47 24.82
N ALA A 14 -15.85 -65.81 24.11
CA ALA A 14 -14.58 -66.24 24.67
C ALA A 14 -13.79 -65.06 25.27
N ASP A 15 -13.19 -65.30 26.44
CA ASP A 15 -12.31 -64.40 27.17
C ASP A 15 -11.08 -63.98 26.35
N ARG A 16 -10.75 -62.68 26.38
CA ARG A 16 -9.46 -62.12 25.94
C ARG A 16 -8.68 -61.67 27.18
N PRO A 17 -7.36 -61.88 27.23
CA PRO A 17 -6.54 -61.53 28.38
C PRO A 17 -6.50 -60.01 28.58
N GLY A 18 -6.49 -59.60 29.85
CA GLY A 18 -6.57 -58.21 30.29
C GLY A 18 -5.50 -57.32 29.66
N ARG A 19 -5.94 -56.22 29.05
CA ARG A 19 -5.10 -55.06 28.81
C ARG A 19 -4.90 -54.35 30.15
N GLU A 20 -3.68 -54.37 30.65
CA GLU A 20 -3.23 -53.44 31.68
C GLU A 20 -3.54 -52.00 31.24
N SER A 21 -4.21 -51.26 32.10
CA SER A 21 -4.42 -49.82 31.98
C SER A 21 -3.05 -49.14 31.91
N PRO A 22 -2.78 -48.24 30.94
CA PRO A 22 -1.57 -47.44 31.01
C PRO A 22 -1.68 -46.56 32.25
N GLY A 23 -0.76 -46.74 33.20
CA GLY A 23 -0.63 -45.85 34.36
C GLY A 23 -0.43 -44.40 33.92
N PRO A 24 -0.72 -43.40 34.79
CA PRO A 24 -0.63 -42.01 34.41
C PRO A 24 0.83 -41.69 34.06
N GLY A 25 1.11 -41.50 32.77
CA GLY A 25 2.41 -41.05 32.30
C GLY A 25 2.75 -39.74 32.99
N ARG A 26 3.89 -39.70 33.69
CA ARG A 26 4.42 -38.48 34.30
C ARG A 26 4.59 -37.43 33.21
N GLU A 27 3.70 -36.44 33.18
CA GLU A 27 3.90 -35.23 32.38
C GLU A 27 5.25 -34.61 32.76
N SER A 28 6.02 -34.15 31.76
CA SER A 28 7.28 -33.48 32.03
C SER A 28 7.05 -32.26 32.95
N PRO A 29 7.97 -31.92 33.87
CA PRO A 29 7.78 -30.79 34.79
C PRO A 29 7.54 -29.46 34.05
N VAL A 30 8.11 -29.32 32.85
CA VAL A 30 7.96 -28.14 31.97
C VAL A 30 6.54 -28.04 31.40
N THR A 31 5.95 -29.17 30.97
CA THR A 31 4.56 -29.20 30.49
C THR A 31 3.55 -28.99 31.62
N ALA A 32 3.82 -29.54 32.81
CA ALA A 32 2.96 -29.37 33.98
C ALA A 32 2.96 -27.93 34.54
N ALA A 33 4.13 -27.27 34.56
CA ALA A 33 4.25 -25.86 34.93
C ALA A 33 3.56 -24.94 33.90
N GLY A 34 3.71 -25.24 32.60
CA GLY A 34 3.02 -24.53 31.51
C GLY A 34 1.49 -24.65 31.62
N HIS A 35 0.96 -25.86 31.86
CA HIS A 35 -0.47 -26.07 32.06
C HIS A 35 -1.01 -25.34 33.30
N LYS A 36 -0.24 -25.30 34.41
CA LYS A 36 -0.63 -24.55 35.62
C LYS A 36 -0.63 -23.04 35.40
N ALA A 37 0.35 -22.49 34.67
CA ALA A 37 0.43 -21.07 34.35
C ALA A 37 -0.71 -20.65 33.40
N VAL A 38 -0.98 -21.43 32.36
CA VAL A 38 -2.10 -21.20 31.43
C VAL A 38 -3.43 -21.28 32.18
N GLY A 39 -3.62 -22.29 33.04
CA GLY A 39 -4.83 -22.44 33.85
C GLY A 39 -4.99 -21.36 34.93
N PHE A 40 -3.92 -20.71 35.36
CA PHE A 40 -3.97 -19.56 36.27
C PHE A 40 -4.43 -18.29 35.57
N ILE A 41 -3.89 -18.03 34.37
CA ILE A 41 -4.29 -16.88 33.53
C ILE A 41 -5.75 -17.03 33.08
N ASP A 42 -6.14 -18.22 32.63
CA ASP A 42 -7.49 -18.48 32.13
C ASP A 42 -8.55 -18.31 33.21
N ARG A 43 -8.30 -18.78 34.44
CA ARG A 43 -9.22 -18.59 35.57
C ARG A 43 -9.42 -17.13 35.98
N ARG A 44 -8.48 -16.23 35.65
CA ARG A 44 -8.57 -14.80 36.00
C ARG A 44 -9.11 -13.94 34.88
N LEU A 45 -8.76 -14.24 33.64
CA LEU A 45 -9.07 -13.41 32.47
C LEU A 45 -10.14 -14.02 31.55
N GLY A 46 -10.52 -15.29 31.75
CA GLY A 46 -11.42 -16.02 30.84
C GLY A 46 -10.89 -16.09 29.40
N SER A 47 -9.57 -15.97 29.23
CA SER A 47 -8.94 -15.66 27.96
C SER A 47 -8.81 -16.87 27.03
N ALA A 48 -9.03 -18.10 27.49
CA ALA A 48 -8.85 -19.29 26.65
C ALA A 48 -9.85 -19.35 25.49
N ARG A 49 -11.10 -18.91 25.67
CA ARG A 49 -12.10 -18.91 24.58
C ARG A 49 -11.73 -17.90 23.50
N PHE A 50 -11.30 -16.70 23.91
CA PHE A 50 -10.81 -15.67 23.00
C PHE A 50 -9.53 -16.12 22.29
N LEU A 51 -8.54 -16.62 23.02
CA LEU A 51 -7.27 -17.09 22.49
C LEU A 51 -7.46 -18.25 21.50
N ARG A 52 -8.34 -19.21 21.80
CA ARG A 52 -8.68 -20.30 20.88
C ARG A 52 -9.34 -19.80 19.60
N SER A 53 -10.23 -18.79 19.71
CA SER A 53 -10.84 -18.15 18.54
C SER A 53 -9.79 -17.45 17.66
N VAL A 54 -8.83 -16.77 18.29
CA VAL A 54 -7.71 -16.11 17.62
C VAL A 54 -6.81 -17.13 16.92
N MET A 55 -6.35 -18.16 17.63
CA MET A 55 -5.46 -19.19 17.08
C MET A 55 -6.07 -20.00 15.93
N ASN A 56 -7.40 -20.22 15.95
CA ASN A 56 -8.11 -20.95 14.91
C ASN A 56 -8.59 -20.08 13.75
N LYS A 57 -8.34 -18.76 13.77
CA LYS A 57 -8.69 -17.86 12.67
C LYS A 57 -7.98 -18.32 11.39
N VAL A 58 -8.73 -18.40 10.30
CA VAL A 58 -8.21 -18.86 9.00
C VAL A 58 -7.88 -17.66 8.12
N PHE A 59 -6.70 -17.68 7.52
CA PHE A 59 -6.24 -16.72 6.53
C PHE A 59 -6.05 -17.41 5.18
N PRO A 60 -6.56 -16.84 4.08
CA PRO A 60 -6.31 -17.36 2.75
C PRO A 60 -4.82 -17.37 2.40
N ASP A 61 -4.36 -18.47 1.80
CA ASP A 61 -2.99 -18.57 1.31
C ASP A 61 -2.91 -18.04 -0.14
N HIS A 62 -2.47 -16.79 -0.29
CA HIS A 62 -2.10 -16.20 -1.59
C HIS A 62 -0.99 -15.15 -1.37
N TRP A 63 0.05 -15.17 -2.20
CA TRP A 63 1.23 -14.31 -2.04
C TRP A 63 0.88 -12.81 -1.95
N SER A 64 -0.11 -12.36 -2.74
CA SER A 64 -0.52 -10.95 -2.77
C SER A 64 -1.16 -10.46 -1.46
N PHE A 65 -1.48 -11.37 -0.54
CA PHE A 65 -2.02 -11.02 0.77
C PHE A 65 -0.93 -10.62 1.76
N MET A 66 0.30 -11.08 1.54
CA MET A 66 1.47 -10.74 2.35
C MET A 66 2.04 -9.34 2.04
N ILE A 67 1.64 -8.70 0.93
CA ILE A 67 2.10 -7.35 0.56
C ILE A 67 1.74 -6.32 1.64
N GLY A 68 0.55 -6.43 2.25
CA GLY A 68 0.15 -5.54 3.34
C GLY A 68 0.97 -5.78 4.62
N GLU A 69 1.47 -6.99 4.81
CA GLU A 69 2.34 -7.32 5.94
C GLU A 69 3.73 -6.69 5.79
N ILE A 70 4.25 -6.53 4.56
CA ILE A 70 5.52 -5.82 4.33
C ILE A 70 5.44 -4.39 4.89
N ALA A 71 4.32 -3.70 4.66
CA ALA A 71 4.10 -2.36 5.22
C ALA A 71 4.07 -2.40 6.76
N LEU A 72 3.35 -3.36 7.36
CA LEU A 72 3.30 -3.52 8.81
C LEU A 72 4.68 -3.82 9.42
N TYR A 73 5.47 -4.67 8.79
CA TYR A 73 6.80 -5.05 9.25
C TYR A 73 7.80 -3.90 9.10
N SER A 74 7.75 -3.18 7.97
CA SER A 74 8.56 -1.98 7.76
C SER A 74 8.22 -0.92 8.79
N PHE A 75 6.94 -0.74 9.13
CA PHE A 75 6.51 0.13 10.22
C PHE A 75 7.08 -0.31 11.59
N GLY A 76 7.10 -1.61 11.88
CA GLY A 76 7.74 -2.13 13.10
C GLY A 76 9.24 -1.82 13.15
N VAL A 77 9.95 -1.95 12.02
CA VAL A 77 11.37 -1.58 11.91
C VAL A 77 11.56 -0.07 12.06
N LEU A 78 10.70 0.74 11.46
CA LEU A 78 10.71 2.21 11.60
C LEU A 78 10.57 2.62 13.06
N VAL A 79 9.61 2.06 13.79
CA VAL A 79 9.43 2.35 15.22
C VAL A 79 10.67 1.96 16.02
N ALA A 80 11.21 0.75 15.81
CA ALA A 80 12.37 0.28 16.56
C ALA A 80 13.63 1.12 16.31
N THR A 81 13.92 1.42 15.04
CA THR A 81 15.08 2.24 14.64
C THR A 81 14.88 3.71 14.98
N GLY A 82 13.66 4.24 14.85
CA GLY A 82 13.31 5.61 15.22
C GLY A 82 13.51 5.85 16.71
N VAL A 83 13.00 4.96 17.57
CA VAL A 83 13.23 5.02 19.02
C VAL A 83 14.73 5.06 19.34
N TYR A 84 15.55 4.25 18.66
CA TYR A 84 17.00 4.30 18.84
C TYR A 84 17.58 5.69 18.47
N LEU A 85 17.19 6.25 17.32
CA LEU A 85 17.69 7.54 16.85
C LEU A 85 17.28 8.71 17.76
N THR A 86 16.10 8.64 18.39
CA THR A 86 15.63 9.69 19.32
C THR A 86 16.52 9.88 20.55
N PHE A 87 17.35 8.88 20.91
CA PHE A 87 18.30 9.04 22.02
C PHE A 87 19.51 9.93 21.67
N PHE A 88 19.75 10.20 20.39
CA PHE A 88 20.95 10.90 19.91
C PHE A 88 20.64 12.16 19.10
N PHE A 89 19.44 12.29 18.56
CA PHE A 89 19.06 13.44 17.73
C PHE A 89 18.62 14.65 18.59
N GLU A 90 19.18 15.83 18.29
CA GLU A 90 18.83 17.09 18.97
C GLU A 90 18.01 17.99 18.04
N PRO A 91 16.67 18.09 18.22
CA PRO A 91 15.81 18.88 17.34
C PRO A 91 15.91 20.38 17.66
N SER A 92 16.91 21.08 17.13
CA SER A 92 17.10 22.51 17.41
C SER A 92 17.71 23.27 16.24
N GLU A 93 17.12 24.43 15.93
CA GLU A 93 17.58 25.42 14.95
C GLU A 93 18.74 26.28 15.46
N GLN A 94 19.15 26.12 16.73
CA GLN A 94 20.24 26.90 17.30
C GLN A 94 21.53 26.67 16.51
N GLN A 95 22.20 27.76 16.15
CA GLN A 95 23.43 27.71 15.40
C GLN A 95 24.59 27.26 16.29
N THR A 96 25.41 26.35 15.76
CA THR A 96 26.62 25.85 16.40
C THR A 96 27.74 25.68 15.37
N VAL A 97 28.98 25.65 15.82
CA VAL A 97 30.13 25.37 14.98
C VAL A 97 30.48 23.89 15.15
N TYR A 98 30.54 23.15 14.05
CA TYR A 98 30.86 21.73 14.09
C TYR A 98 32.33 21.48 14.42
N ASP A 99 32.59 20.63 15.40
CA ASP A 99 33.94 20.23 15.81
C ASP A 99 34.10 18.68 15.87
N GLY A 100 33.23 17.95 15.15
CA GLY A 100 33.22 16.49 15.18
C GLY A 100 34.25 15.81 14.28
N SER A 101 34.04 14.51 14.05
CA SER A 101 34.98 13.65 13.33
C SER A 101 35.04 13.88 11.82
N TYR A 102 33.99 14.44 11.21
CA TYR A 102 33.96 14.66 9.76
C TYR A 102 34.73 15.93 9.36
N VAL A 103 36.01 15.76 9.01
CA VAL A 103 36.98 16.83 8.72
C VAL A 103 36.46 17.91 7.76
N PRO A 104 35.79 17.61 6.62
CA PRO A 104 35.38 18.64 5.66
C PRO A 104 34.38 19.67 6.19
N LEU A 105 33.64 19.37 7.26
CA LEU A 105 32.66 20.29 7.86
C LEU A 105 33.13 20.91 9.17
N ARG A 106 34.37 20.62 9.61
CA ARG A 106 34.90 21.19 10.85
C ARG A 106 35.05 22.70 10.73
N GLY A 107 34.57 23.44 11.73
CA GLY A 107 34.56 24.90 11.75
C GLY A 107 33.38 25.53 11.00
N VAL A 108 32.50 24.74 10.37
CA VAL A 108 31.32 25.24 9.66
C VAL A 108 30.17 25.48 10.66
N THR A 109 29.48 26.61 10.51
CA THR A 109 28.27 26.92 11.28
C THR A 109 27.07 26.15 10.71
N MET A 110 26.30 25.51 11.58
CA MET A 110 25.13 24.68 11.23
C MET A 110 24.11 24.66 12.38
N SER A 111 22.90 24.16 12.12
CA SER A 111 21.94 23.90 13.19
C SER A 111 22.40 22.73 14.09
N ARG A 112 21.93 22.72 15.33
CA ARG A 112 22.13 21.58 16.26
C ARG A 112 21.51 20.29 15.72
N ALA A 113 20.40 20.38 14.98
CA ALA A 113 19.79 19.25 14.29
C ALA A 113 20.74 18.60 13.28
N TYR A 114 21.38 19.42 12.44
CA TYR A 114 22.35 18.92 11.47
C TYR A 114 23.62 18.37 12.14
N ALA A 115 24.15 19.08 13.15
CA ALA A 115 25.32 18.62 13.92
C ALA A 115 25.08 17.25 14.58
N SER A 116 23.98 17.08 15.32
CA SER A 116 23.64 15.79 15.95
C SER A 116 23.38 14.68 14.93
N THR A 117 22.92 15.02 13.71
CA THR A 117 22.80 14.05 12.61
C THR A 117 24.17 13.57 12.11
N LEU A 118 25.17 14.47 12.05
CA LEU A 118 26.56 14.09 11.74
C LEU A 118 27.14 13.21 12.85
N ASP A 119 26.88 13.53 14.12
CA ASP A 119 27.34 12.74 15.27
C ASP A 119 26.74 11.33 15.23
N ILE A 120 25.44 11.18 14.92
CA ILE A 120 24.81 9.87 14.68
C ILE A 120 25.53 9.11 13.56
N SER A 121 25.94 9.83 12.51
CA SER A 121 26.54 9.21 11.32
C SER A 121 27.99 8.78 11.55
N PHE A 122 28.76 9.50 12.35
CA PHE A 122 30.20 9.27 12.47
C PHE A 122 30.69 8.88 13.87
N ASP A 123 30.00 9.33 14.91
CA ASP A 123 30.49 9.27 16.29
C ASP A 123 29.68 8.31 17.17
N VAL A 124 28.47 7.91 16.75
CA VAL A 124 27.68 6.85 17.39
C VAL A 124 27.99 5.50 16.76
N ARG A 125 28.37 4.50 17.58
CA ARG A 125 28.65 3.15 17.09
C ARG A 125 27.41 2.54 16.43
N ALA A 126 27.56 2.17 15.16
CA ALA A 126 26.48 1.69 14.28
C ALA A 126 25.35 2.70 14.00
N GLY A 127 25.52 3.98 14.37
CA GLY A 127 24.51 5.01 14.19
C GLY A 127 24.18 5.26 12.71
N LEU A 128 25.19 5.31 11.82
CA LEU A 128 24.96 5.45 10.39
C LEU A 128 24.12 4.31 9.80
N VAL A 129 24.47 3.06 10.11
CA VAL A 129 23.74 1.90 9.59
C VAL A 129 22.31 1.92 10.09
N ILE A 130 22.06 2.22 11.36
CA ILE A 130 20.68 2.31 11.89
C ILE A 130 19.90 3.45 11.22
N ARG A 131 20.53 4.61 10.98
CA ARG A 131 19.93 5.72 10.24
C ARG A 131 19.59 5.33 8.80
N GLN A 132 20.48 4.61 8.12
CA GLN A 132 20.23 4.11 6.76
C GLN A 132 19.12 3.05 6.73
N ILE A 133 19.09 2.12 7.70
CA ILE A 133 17.99 1.14 7.86
C ILE A 133 16.67 1.88 8.04
N HIS A 134 16.63 2.90 8.90
CA HIS A 134 15.43 3.71 9.14
C HIS A 134 14.93 4.35 7.84
N HIS A 135 15.81 4.97 7.07
CA HIS A 135 15.46 5.62 5.81
C HIS A 135 15.01 4.61 4.74
N TRP A 136 15.70 3.47 4.59
CA TRP A 136 15.27 2.40 3.68
C TRP A 136 13.93 1.78 4.11
N ALA A 137 13.69 1.65 5.42
CA ALA A 137 12.43 1.17 5.95
C ALA A 137 11.29 2.15 5.61
N ALA A 138 11.54 3.47 5.62
CA ALA A 138 10.57 4.47 5.17
C ALA A 138 10.23 4.31 3.69
N LEU A 139 11.25 4.14 2.83
CA LEU A 139 11.04 3.89 1.40
C LEU A 139 10.22 2.61 1.16
N LEU A 140 10.59 1.51 1.81
CA LEU A 140 9.90 0.23 1.66
C LEU A 140 8.48 0.27 2.23
N PHE A 141 8.27 1.00 3.34
CA PHE A 141 6.97 1.19 3.95
C PHE A 141 5.98 1.84 2.98
N VAL A 142 6.35 2.98 2.40
CA VAL A 142 5.48 3.69 1.45
C VAL A 142 5.30 2.89 0.15
N ALA A 143 6.37 2.24 -0.34
CA ALA A 143 6.30 1.36 -1.51
C ALA A 143 5.32 0.21 -1.28
N ALA A 144 5.40 -0.46 -0.14
CA ALA A 144 4.51 -1.55 0.23
C ALA A 144 3.05 -1.09 0.34
N ILE A 145 2.79 0.11 0.88
CA ILE A 145 1.44 0.69 0.92
C ILE A 145 0.91 0.92 -0.50
N ILE A 146 1.69 1.50 -1.41
CA ILE A 146 1.26 1.76 -2.79
C ILE A 146 1.00 0.44 -3.54
N VAL A 147 1.87 -0.56 -3.40
CA VAL A 147 1.67 -1.89 -4.01
C VAL A 147 0.46 -2.59 -3.38
N HIS A 148 0.25 -2.45 -2.08
CA HIS A 148 -0.93 -2.96 -1.38
C HIS A 148 -2.21 -2.29 -1.89
N LEU A 149 -2.22 -0.97 -2.02
CA LEU A 149 -3.32 -0.18 -2.60
C LEU A 149 -3.64 -0.69 -4.01
N CYS A 150 -2.63 -0.91 -4.85
CA CYS A 150 -2.81 -1.49 -6.18
C CYS A 150 -3.48 -2.86 -6.11
N ARG A 151 -3.02 -3.75 -5.22
CA ARG A 151 -3.65 -5.06 -5.00
C ARG A 151 -5.12 -4.89 -4.65
N ILE A 152 -5.46 -4.02 -3.71
CA ILE A 152 -6.84 -3.81 -3.25
C ILE A 152 -7.71 -3.23 -4.37
N PHE A 153 -7.21 -2.24 -5.10
CA PHE A 153 -7.88 -1.59 -6.22
C PHE A 153 -8.16 -2.57 -7.36
N PHE A 154 -7.12 -3.24 -7.89
CA PHE A 154 -7.28 -4.11 -9.05
C PHE A 154 -8.14 -5.34 -8.76
N THR A 155 -8.07 -5.88 -7.53
CA THR A 155 -8.85 -7.05 -7.13
C THR A 155 -10.27 -6.72 -6.64
N GLY A 156 -10.63 -5.44 -6.55
CA GLY A 156 -11.95 -4.99 -6.08
C GLY A 156 -12.20 -5.29 -4.60
N ALA A 157 -11.14 -5.34 -3.79
CA ALA A 157 -11.20 -5.70 -2.36
C ALA A 157 -11.70 -4.57 -1.46
N PHE A 158 -11.93 -3.37 -2.01
CA PHE A 158 -12.49 -2.20 -1.33
C PHE A 158 -14.03 -2.18 -1.34
N ARG A 159 -14.67 -3.01 -2.17
CA ARG A 159 -16.13 -3.07 -2.29
C ARG A 159 -16.75 -3.55 -0.97
N ARG A 160 -18.07 -3.37 -0.84
CA ARG A 160 -18.83 -3.74 0.34
C ARG A 160 -18.44 -5.11 0.88
N PRO A 161 -18.12 -5.25 2.18
CA PRO A 161 -18.29 -4.28 3.28
C PRO A 161 -17.04 -3.47 3.68
N ARG A 162 -16.07 -3.27 2.77
CA ARG A 162 -14.71 -2.80 3.09
C ARG A 162 -14.43 -1.33 2.73
N GLU A 163 -15.46 -0.54 2.44
CA GLU A 163 -15.32 0.87 2.04
C GLU A 163 -14.69 1.74 3.14
N ILE A 164 -15.05 1.48 4.40
CA ILE A 164 -14.44 2.18 5.55
C ILE A 164 -12.97 1.81 5.68
N ASN A 165 -12.64 0.54 5.45
CA ASN A 165 -11.26 0.07 5.52
C ASN A 165 -10.40 0.70 4.40
N TRP A 166 -11.00 0.95 3.23
CA TRP A 166 -10.38 1.70 2.15
C TRP A 166 -10.09 3.15 2.55
N LEU A 167 -11.05 3.86 3.14
CA LEU A 167 -10.83 5.24 3.60
C LEU A 167 -9.70 5.32 4.62
N ILE A 168 -9.68 4.40 5.59
CA ILE A 168 -8.58 4.29 6.55
C ILE A 168 -7.25 4.03 5.83
N GLY A 169 -7.22 3.12 4.84
CA GLY A 169 -6.03 2.83 4.04
C GLY A 169 -5.52 4.05 3.24
N VAL A 170 -6.41 4.86 2.66
CA VAL A 170 -6.03 6.10 1.97
C VAL A 170 -5.49 7.13 2.97
N SER A 171 -6.10 7.26 4.15
CA SER A 171 -5.57 8.11 5.23
C SER A 171 -4.18 7.65 5.70
N LEU A 172 -3.96 6.33 5.83
CA LEU A 172 -2.65 5.77 6.15
C LEU A 172 -1.60 6.11 5.09
N LEU A 173 -1.94 6.08 3.80
CA LEU A 173 -1.04 6.50 2.73
C LEU A 173 -0.69 7.98 2.84
N LEU A 174 -1.68 8.86 3.04
CA LEU A 174 -1.46 10.30 3.20
C LEU A 174 -0.55 10.60 4.40
N LEU A 175 -0.81 9.96 5.54
CA LEU A 175 0.02 10.08 6.73
C LEU A 175 1.42 9.53 6.50
N ALA A 176 1.57 8.40 5.80
CA ALA A 176 2.89 7.85 5.50
C ALA A 176 3.74 8.76 4.60
N ILE A 177 3.12 9.43 3.62
CA ILE A 177 3.80 10.43 2.78
C ILE A 177 4.20 11.65 3.61
N ALA A 178 3.27 12.20 4.40
CA ALA A 178 3.54 13.33 5.28
C ALA A 178 4.62 13.01 6.31
N GLU A 179 4.63 11.78 6.81
CA GLU A 179 5.57 11.32 7.82
C GLU A 179 6.97 11.10 7.26
N GLY A 180 7.06 10.51 6.07
CA GLY A 180 8.33 10.44 5.34
C GLY A 180 8.88 11.83 5.06
N PHE A 181 8.01 12.76 4.62
CA PHE A 181 8.38 14.17 4.43
C PHE A 181 8.90 14.81 5.73
N ALA A 182 8.24 14.58 6.86
CA ALA A 182 8.67 15.10 8.15
C ALA A 182 10.04 14.53 8.55
N GLY A 183 10.26 13.22 8.40
CA GLY A 183 11.49 12.55 8.80
C GLY A 183 12.73 12.99 8.03
N TYR A 184 12.66 13.06 6.68
CA TYR A 184 13.82 13.49 5.88
C TYR A 184 14.14 14.99 6.07
N SER A 185 13.19 15.77 6.59
CA SER A 185 13.33 17.21 6.84
C SER A 185 13.99 17.55 8.18
N LEU A 186 14.02 16.61 9.13
CA LEU A 186 14.60 16.83 10.47
C LEU A 186 16.12 17.11 10.46
N PRO A 187 16.94 16.44 9.62
CA PRO A 187 18.38 16.69 9.60
C PRO A 187 18.80 18.12 9.27
N ASP A 188 17.95 18.93 8.62
CA ASP A 188 18.28 20.30 8.23
C ASP A 188 19.55 20.41 7.35
N ASP A 189 19.70 19.45 6.44
CA ASP A 189 20.69 19.49 5.37
C ASP A 189 20.21 20.36 4.20
N LEU A 190 21.12 20.75 3.31
CA LEU A 190 20.80 21.66 2.21
C LEU A 190 19.66 21.17 1.30
N LEU A 191 19.62 19.86 1.03
CA LEU A 191 18.59 19.25 0.19
C LEU A 191 17.23 19.28 0.92
N SER A 192 17.22 18.88 2.18
CA SER A 192 15.98 18.84 2.96
C SER A 192 15.42 20.24 3.25
N GLY A 193 16.25 21.21 3.63
CA GLY A 193 15.81 22.59 3.85
C GLY A 193 15.22 23.27 2.61
N THR A 194 15.72 22.94 1.41
CA THR A 194 15.11 23.38 0.14
C THR A 194 13.68 22.83 -0.02
N GLY A 195 13.47 21.55 0.31
CA GLY A 195 12.13 20.95 0.32
C GLY A 195 11.19 21.57 1.36
N VAL A 196 11.69 21.87 2.55
CA VAL A 196 10.92 22.59 3.60
C VAL A 196 10.54 24.00 3.12
N ARG A 197 11.41 24.69 2.38
CA ARG A 197 11.07 25.99 1.75
C ARG A 197 9.94 25.86 0.73
N ILE A 198 9.92 24.80 -0.07
CA ILE A 198 8.81 24.53 -1.00
C ILE A 198 7.52 24.27 -0.21
N ALA A 199 7.58 23.49 0.87
CA ALA A 199 6.41 23.25 1.73
C ALA A 199 5.86 24.54 2.37
N TYR A 200 6.75 25.45 2.81
CA TYR A 200 6.36 26.78 3.29
C TYR A 200 5.59 27.56 2.21
N ALA A 201 6.10 27.60 0.98
CA ALA A 201 5.47 28.29 -0.14
C ALA A 201 4.11 27.66 -0.53
N ILE A 202 3.99 26.33 -0.47
CA ILE A 202 2.71 25.63 -0.69
C ILE A 202 1.71 26.00 0.41
N ALA A 203 2.12 26.03 1.68
CA ALA A 203 1.24 26.43 2.78
C ALA A 203 0.76 27.88 2.63
N GLU A 204 1.67 28.80 2.32
CA GLU A 204 1.38 30.22 2.12
C GLU A 204 0.42 30.45 0.92
N SER A 205 0.48 29.60 -0.09
CA SER A 205 -0.36 29.71 -1.30
C SER A 205 -1.86 29.55 -1.07
N ILE A 206 -2.26 28.96 0.07
CA ILE A 206 -3.66 28.70 0.39
C ILE A 206 -4.37 30.05 0.61
N PRO A 207 -5.38 30.40 -0.21
CA PRO A 207 -6.09 31.67 -0.04
C PRO A 207 -6.72 31.78 1.35
N VAL A 208 -6.83 33.01 1.85
CA VAL A 208 -7.46 33.37 3.14
C VAL A 208 -6.65 32.96 4.39
N VAL A 209 -6.16 31.72 4.46
CA VAL A 209 -5.55 31.16 5.69
C VAL A 209 -4.07 30.77 5.55
N GLY A 210 -3.49 30.80 4.35
CA GLY A 210 -2.15 30.28 4.07
C GLY A 210 -1.05 30.91 4.91
N THR A 211 -0.99 32.24 4.99
CA THR A 211 0.00 32.96 5.82
C THR A 211 -0.14 32.58 7.31
N TRP A 212 -1.37 32.46 7.82
CA TRP A 212 -1.62 32.06 9.20
C TRP A 212 -1.16 30.63 9.49
N ILE A 213 -1.38 29.70 8.55
CA ILE A 213 -0.91 28.30 8.66
C ILE A 213 0.62 28.27 8.65
N ALA A 214 1.25 28.93 7.67
CA ALA A 214 2.69 28.96 7.52
C ALA A 214 3.38 29.58 8.76
N TRP A 215 2.94 30.74 9.21
CA TRP A 215 3.49 31.41 10.38
C TRP A 215 3.16 30.64 11.67
N GLY A 216 1.99 30.02 11.73
CA GLY A 216 1.58 29.15 12.82
C GLY A 216 2.51 27.95 13.00
N PHE A 217 3.01 27.35 11.92
CA PHE A 217 3.91 26.20 11.97
C PHE A 217 5.41 26.57 12.03
N TRP A 218 5.87 27.55 11.25
CA TRP A 218 7.28 27.95 11.23
C TRP A 218 7.68 28.96 12.32
N GLY A 219 6.70 29.67 12.89
CA GLY A 219 6.95 30.72 13.89
C GLY A 219 7.31 32.08 13.30
N GLY A 220 7.08 32.30 12.00
CA GLY A 220 7.32 33.58 11.32
C GLY A 220 7.67 33.41 9.85
N GLU A 221 8.46 34.36 9.34
CA GLU A 221 9.08 34.26 8.02
C GLU A 221 10.09 33.10 7.98
N PHE A 222 10.14 32.40 6.85
CA PHE A 222 11.09 31.31 6.63
C PHE A 222 12.55 31.82 6.71
N PRO A 223 13.50 31.10 7.36
CA PRO A 223 13.44 29.70 7.81
C PRO A 223 12.68 29.46 9.13
N GLY A 224 12.23 30.50 9.82
CA GLY A 224 11.53 30.36 11.10
C GLY A 224 12.44 29.96 12.26
N THR A 225 11.86 29.82 13.45
CA THR A 225 12.61 29.57 14.70
C THR A 225 12.15 28.33 15.47
N HIS A 226 11.06 27.68 15.02
CA HIS A 226 10.41 26.60 15.77
C HIS A 226 9.97 25.41 14.92
N PHE A 227 10.27 25.42 13.62
CA PHE A 227 9.74 24.40 12.72
C PHE A 227 10.37 23.02 12.96
N ILE A 228 11.67 22.91 13.25
CA ILE A 228 12.35 21.63 13.52
C ILE A 228 11.81 21.00 14.80
N THR A 229 11.71 21.80 15.87
CA THR A 229 11.15 21.32 17.15
C THR A 229 9.71 20.83 17.01
N ARG A 230 8.88 21.56 16.26
CA ARG A 230 7.48 21.16 15.97
C ARG A 230 7.40 19.94 15.07
N LEU A 231 8.20 19.90 14.01
CA LEU A 231 8.26 18.78 13.07
C LEU A 231 8.74 17.51 13.77
N TYR A 232 9.67 17.63 14.72
CA TYR A 232 10.12 16.52 15.54
C TYR A 232 8.96 15.93 16.36
N VAL A 233 8.18 16.75 17.05
CA VAL A 233 6.99 16.29 17.81
C VAL A 233 5.96 15.63 16.89
N VAL A 234 5.75 16.19 15.70
CA VAL A 234 4.87 15.60 14.68
C VAL A 234 5.37 14.21 14.27
N HIS A 235 6.68 14.10 13.97
CA HIS A 235 7.34 12.90 13.43
C HIS A 235 7.58 11.78 14.45
N ILE A 236 7.75 12.08 15.74
CA ILE A 236 8.00 11.01 16.73
C ILE A 236 6.74 10.56 17.45
N LEU A 237 5.76 11.45 17.60
CA LEU A 237 4.62 11.24 18.49
C LEU A 237 3.28 11.30 17.75
N LEU A 238 2.95 12.44 17.15
CA LEU A 238 1.58 12.69 16.67
C LEU A 238 1.23 11.80 15.48
N VAL A 239 2.08 11.80 14.45
CA VAL A 239 1.81 11.05 13.22
C VAL A 239 2.06 9.54 13.41
N PRO A 240 3.17 9.07 14.04
CA PRO A 240 3.31 7.65 14.36
C PRO A 240 2.20 7.11 15.27
N GLY A 241 1.77 7.89 16.27
CA GLY A 241 0.67 7.52 17.16
C GLY A 241 -0.64 7.37 16.39
N LEU A 242 -0.93 8.29 15.48
CA LEU A 242 -2.11 8.21 14.60
C LEU A 242 -2.00 7.06 13.59
N LEU A 243 -0.82 6.82 12.99
CA LEU A 243 -0.56 5.67 12.13
C LEU A 243 -0.80 4.36 12.88
N LEU A 244 -0.27 4.22 14.09
CA LEU A 244 -0.46 3.02 14.91
C LEU A 244 -1.94 2.79 15.25
N ALA A 245 -2.67 3.85 15.63
CA ALA A 245 -4.09 3.78 15.91
C ALA A 245 -4.91 3.36 14.67
N LEU A 246 -4.62 3.96 13.51
CA LEU A 246 -5.29 3.64 12.25
C LEU A 246 -4.91 2.25 11.72
N ILE A 247 -3.66 1.80 11.88
CA ILE A 247 -3.25 0.41 11.58
C ILE A 247 -4.02 -0.56 12.46
N GLY A 248 -4.15 -0.26 13.76
CA GLY A 248 -4.97 -1.04 14.69
C GLY A 248 -6.43 -1.14 14.26
N ALA A 249 -7.04 -0.01 13.87
CA ALA A 249 -8.40 0.01 13.32
C ALA A 249 -8.51 -0.77 11.99
N HIS A 250 -7.54 -0.59 11.08
CA HIS A 250 -7.49 -1.24 9.77
C HIS A 250 -7.42 -2.77 9.90
N LEU A 251 -6.54 -3.27 10.76
CA LEU A 251 -6.42 -4.70 11.05
C LEU A 251 -7.62 -5.22 11.85
N GLY A 252 -8.17 -4.42 12.76
CA GLY A 252 -9.37 -4.77 13.54
C GLY A 252 -10.60 -5.00 12.67
N ILE A 253 -10.82 -4.15 11.66
CA ILE A 253 -11.90 -4.33 10.68
C ILE A 253 -11.69 -5.61 9.88
N LEU A 254 -10.47 -5.85 9.38
CA LEU A 254 -10.13 -7.07 8.65
C LEU A 254 -10.32 -8.32 9.51
N TRP A 255 -9.97 -8.24 10.80
CA TRP A 255 -10.17 -9.31 11.76
C TRP A 255 -11.64 -9.63 11.94
N HIS A 256 -12.48 -8.61 12.11
CA HIS A 256 -13.92 -8.78 12.30
C HIS A 256 -14.62 -9.27 11.02
N GLN A 257 -14.37 -8.62 9.89
CA GLN A 257 -15.04 -8.88 8.60
C GLN A 257 -14.47 -10.10 7.85
N LYS A 258 -13.39 -10.71 8.35
CA LYS A 258 -12.60 -11.76 7.68
C LYS A 258 -11.92 -11.27 6.39
N HIS A 259 -10.79 -11.90 6.05
CA HIS A 259 -10.02 -11.58 4.85
C HIS A 259 -10.75 -12.04 3.57
N THR A 260 -10.61 -11.29 2.48
CA THR A 260 -11.12 -11.67 1.14
C THR A 260 -10.35 -12.83 0.53
N GLN A 261 -10.92 -13.53 -0.45
CA GLN A 261 -10.21 -14.61 -1.14
C GLN A 261 -10.50 -14.63 -2.63
N PHE A 262 -9.55 -15.10 -3.44
CA PHE A 262 -9.83 -15.32 -4.87
C PHE A 262 -10.79 -16.50 -5.05
N PRO A 263 -11.72 -16.44 -6.02
CA PRO A 263 -12.62 -17.55 -6.34
C PRO A 263 -11.83 -18.80 -6.75
N GLY A 264 -12.30 -19.96 -6.32
CA GLY A 264 -11.66 -21.24 -6.56
C GLY A 264 -12.44 -22.40 -5.94
N PRO A 265 -11.95 -23.64 -6.09
CA PRO A 265 -12.62 -24.83 -5.54
C PRO A 265 -12.85 -24.69 -4.03
N GLY A 266 -14.09 -24.93 -3.59
CA GLY A 266 -14.47 -24.85 -2.17
C GLY A 266 -14.54 -23.45 -1.57
N ARG A 267 -14.34 -22.39 -2.37
CA ARG A 267 -14.38 -20.99 -1.92
C ARG A 267 -15.72 -20.34 -2.28
N THR A 268 -16.45 -19.89 -1.28
CA THR A 268 -17.76 -19.21 -1.41
C THR A 268 -17.71 -17.82 -0.77
N GLU A 269 -18.77 -17.04 -0.92
CA GLU A 269 -18.89 -15.71 -0.29
C GLU A 269 -18.94 -15.77 1.25
N ASP A 270 -19.42 -16.89 1.80
CA ASP A 270 -19.66 -17.03 3.25
C ASP A 270 -18.53 -17.75 3.99
N ASN A 271 -17.52 -18.23 3.28
CA ASN A 271 -16.41 -19.00 3.86
C ASN A 271 -15.04 -18.38 3.57
N VAL A 272 -14.02 -18.88 4.28
CA VAL A 272 -12.62 -18.52 4.08
C VAL A 272 -11.81 -19.81 4.11
N VAL A 273 -11.06 -20.08 3.03
CA VAL A 273 -10.25 -21.29 2.88
C VAL A 273 -8.77 -20.92 2.88
N GLY A 274 -8.01 -21.53 3.79
CA GLY A 274 -6.56 -21.34 3.89
C GLY A 274 -5.99 -21.91 5.19
N SER A 275 -4.86 -21.38 5.63
CA SER A 275 -4.14 -21.82 6.82
C SER A 275 -4.67 -21.17 8.10
N ARG A 276 -4.62 -21.91 9.21
CA ARG A 276 -4.95 -21.36 10.54
C ARG A 276 -3.84 -20.43 11.02
N LEU A 277 -4.21 -19.45 11.85
CA LEU A 277 -3.28 -18.49 12.44
C LEU A 277 -2.11 -19.21 13.11
N PHE A 278 -2.41 -20.16 14.00
CA PHE A 278 -1.39 -20.98 14.66
C PHE A 278 -1.58 -22.47 14.34
N PRO A 279 -0.51 -23.24 14.05
CA PRO A 279 0.89 -22.81 13.93
C PRO A 279 1.27 -22.28 12.53
N GLY A 280 0.44 -22.53 11.50
CA GLY A 280 0.82 -22.37 10.11
C GLY A 280 1.13 -20.94 9.68
N TYR A 281 0.15 -20.04 9.77
CA TYR A 281 0.32 -18.65 9.31
C TYR A 281 1.34 -17.87 10.16
N ALA A 282 1.32 -18.05 11.47
CA ALA A 282 2.22 -17.37 12.41
C ALA A 282 3.69 -17.65 12.07
N ALA A 283 4.06 -18.89 11.77
CA ALA A 283 5.43 -19.23 11.38
C ALA A 283 5.83 -18.53 10.07
N LYS A 284 4.94 -18.49 9.07
CA LYS A 284 5.18 -17.77 7.81
C LYS A 284 5.32 -16.26 8.03
N SER A 285 4.44 -15.68 8.83
CA SER A 285 4.38 -14.25 9.15
C SER A 285 5.65 -13.80 9.90
N VAL A 286 6.08 -14.54 10.92
CA VAL A 286 7.34 -14.27 11.64
C VAL A 286 8.56 -14.46 10.74
N GLY A 287 8.59 -15.54 9.94
CA GLY A 287 9.67 -15.74 8.97
C GLY A 287 9.76 -14.59 7.96
N PHE A 288 8.63 -14.08 7.49
CA PHE A 288 8.58 -13.00 6.53
C PHE A 288 8.97 -11.64 7.14
N LEU A 289 8.63 -11.39 8.41
CA LEU A 289 9.16 -10.27 9.18
C LEU A 289 10.69 -10.30 9.25
N LEU A 290 11.29 -11.45 9.60
CA LEU A 290 12.74 -11.60 9.68
C LEU A 290 13.42 -11.40 8.33
N ILE A 291 12.82 -11.90 7.24
CA ILE A 291 13.32 -11.67 5.87
C ILE A 291 13.24 -10.18 5.52
N THR A 292 12.15 -9.51 5.86
CA THR A 292 11.95 -8.07 5.58
C THR A 292 12.97 -7.24 6.36
N ALA A 293 13.12 -7.48 7.67
CA ALA A 293 14.11 -6.80 8.51
C ALA A 293 15.55 -7.11 8.07
N GLY A 294 15.83 -8.36 7.68
CA GLY A 294 17.13 -8.76 7.13
C GLY A 294 17.47 -8.05 5.83
N LEU A 295 16.50 -7.93 4.91
CA LEU A 295 16.67 -7.17 3.67
C LEU A 295 16.96 -5.69 3.96
N LEU A 296 16.19 -5.08 4.87
CA LEU A 296 16.40 -3.68 5.28
C LEU A 296 17.79 -3.49 5.93
N ALA A 297 18.24 -4.43 6.74
CA ALA A 297 19.58 -4.41 7.32
C ALA A 297 20.69 -4.53 6.26
N VAL A 298 20.52 -5.39 5.25
CA VAL A 298 21.43 -5.47 4.11
C VAL A 298 21.46 -4.14 3.36
N LEU A 299 20.29 -3.60 2.99
CA LEU A 299 20.20 -2.31 2.29
C LEU A 299 20.86 -1.18 3.08
N GLY A 300 20.57 -1.07 4.38
CA GLY A 300 21.19 -0.06 5.25
C GLY A 300 22.68 -0.28 5.53
N GLY A 301 23.25 -1.43 5.16
CA GLY A 301 24.68 -1.69 5.25
C GLY A 301 25.44 -1.48 3.93
N VAL A 302 24.81 -1.79 2.79
CA VAL A 302 25.48 -1.82 1.47
C VAL A 302 25.04 -0.72 0.51
N ALA A 303 23.84 -0.15 0.69
CA ALA A 303 23.26 0.85 -0.19
C ALA A 303 23.14 2.18 0.56
N GLN A 304 24.14 3.05 0.38
CA GLN A 304 24.15 4.37 1.01
C GLN A 304 22.89 5.17 0.63
N ILE A 305 22.25 5.75 1.65
CA ILE A 305 21.08 6.59 1.49
C ILE A 305 21.21 7.84 2.35
N ASN A 306 20.76 8.98 1.81
CA ASN A 306 20.78 10.29 2.44
C ASN A 306 22.13 10.65 3.13
N PRO A 307 23.24 10.77 2.35
CA PRO A 307 24.54 11.18 2.87
C PRO A 307 24.59 12.68 3.15
N VAL A 308 23.98 13.12 4.25
CA VAL A 308 23.82 14.54 4.61
C VAL A 308 25.13 15.33 4.61
N TRP A 309 26.25 14.68 4.95
CA TRP A 309 27.59 15.25 4.96
C TRP A 309 28.12 15.63 3.57
N ALA A 310 27.53 15.10 2.49
CA ALA A 310 27.85 15.46 1.12
C ALA A 310 27.08 16.70 0.64
N TYR A 311 25.94 17.01 1.27
CA TYR A 311 25.11 18.17 0.92
C TYR A 311 25.53 19.44 1.67
N GLY A 312 25.99 19.27 2.92
CA GLY A 312 26.26 20.38 3.82
C GLY A 312 25.00 20.84 4.59
N PRO A 313 25.18 21.75 5.56
CA PRO A 313 24.07 22.31 6.34
C PRO A 313 23.19 23.19 5.46
N TYR A 314 21.92 23.32 5.83
CA TYR A 314 21.03 24.25 5.15
C TYR A 314 21.45 25.71 5.36
N THR A 315 21.53 26.47 4.26
CA THR A 315 21.57 27.92 4.29
C THR A 315 20.54 28.48 3.29
N PRO A 316 19.84 29.58 3.58
CA PRO A 316 18.87 30.17 2.64
C PRO A 316 19.49 30.72 1.35
N MET A 317 20.82 30.86 1.30
CA MET A 317 21.54 31.47 0.17
C MET A 317 22.09 30.42 -0.81
N ASP A 318 22.17 29.16 -0.39
CA ASP A 318 22.72 28.07 -1.18
C ASP A 318 21.60 27.14 -1.68
N VAL A 319 21.86 26.46 -2.79
CA VAL A 319 21.00 25.40 -3.31
C VAL A 319 21.86 24.35 -4.01
N SER A 320 21.45 23.10 -3.95
CA SER A 320 22.08 22.02 -4.71
C SER A 320 21.45 21.86 -6.10
N SER A 321 22.28 21.52 -7.08
CA SER A 321 21.76 20.95 -8.34
C SER A 321 21.24 19.53 -8.07
N LEU A 322 20.24 19.07 -8.84
CA LEU A 322 19.65 17.74 -8.69
C LEU A 322 18.95 17.55 -7.33
N ALA A 323 18.39 18.63 -6.79
CA ALA A 323 17.61 18.59 -5.58
C ALA A 323 16.26 17.92 -5.82
N GLN A 324 16.08 16.73 -5.28
CA GLN A 324 14.90 15.90 -5.42
C GLN A 324 14.44 15.40 -4.05
N PRO A 325 13.13 15.41 -3.76
CA PRO A 325 12.63 14.77 -2.55
C PRO A 325 12.67 13.25 -2.72
N ASP A 326 12.36 12.53 -1.64
CA ASP A 326 12.13 11.10 -1.73
C ASP A 326 11.04 10.76 -2.76
N TRP A 327 11.18 9.59 -3.40
CA TRP A 327 10.36 9.20 -4.54
C TRP A 327 8.85 9.27 -4.26
N TYR A 328 8.40 9.03 -3.03
CA TYR A 328 6.98 9.08 -2.70
C TYR A 328 6.39 10.50 -2.65
N VAL A 329 7.24 11.54 -2.53
CA VAL A 329 6.88 12.96 -2.71
C VAL A 329 7.19 13.44 -4.14
N GLY A 330 7.99 12.69 -4.90
CA GLY A 330 8.42 13.08 -6.26
C GLY A 330 7.29 13.39 -7.24
N PHE A 331 6.08 12.84 -7.06
CA PHE A 331 4.92 13.22 -7.87
C PHE A 331 4.48 14.68 -7.63
N LEU A 332 4.61 15.18 -6.40
CA LEU A 332 4.28 16.56 -6.05
C LEU A 332 5.32 17.49 -6.69
N GLU A 333 6.59 17.14 -6.57
CA GLU A 333 7.69 17.87 -7.21
C GLU A 333 7.53 17.93 -8.73
N GLY A 334 7.29 16.79 -9.40
CA GLY A 334 7.06 16.79 -10.83
C GLY A 334 5.79 17.55 -11.23
N SER A 335 4.77 17.59 -10.37
CA SER A 335 3.61 18.45 -10.64
C SER A 335 3.99 19.93 -10.61
N LEU A 336 4.83 20.37 -9.66
CA LEU A 336 5.33 21.75 -9.58
C LEU A 336 6.15 22.14 -10.82
N ARG A 337 6.98 21.21 -11.33
CA ARG A 337 7.80 21.41 -12.53
C ARG A 337 7.00 21.44 -13.82
N LEU A 338 5.98 20.57 -13.96
CA LEU A 338 5.21 20.46 -15.19
C LEU A 338 4.05 21.46 -15.29
N PHE A 339 3.49 21.94 -14.17
CA PHE A 339 2.32 22.80 -14.21
C PHE A 339 2.60 24.13 -14.92
N LEU A 340 1.55 24.75 -15.44
CA LEU A 340 1.65 26.04 -16.12
C LEU A 340 1.68 27.16 -15.07
N PRO A 341 2.38 28.29 -15.31
CA PRO A 341 2.45 29.39 -14.36
C PRO A 341 1.15 30.20 -14.30
N TRP A 342 0.04 29.55 -13.92
CA TRP A 342 -1.28 30.16 -13.83
C TRP A 342 -1.42 30.89 -12.50
N GLU A 343 -1.36 32.20 -12.55
CA GLU A 343 -1.70 33.07 -11.43
C GLU A 343 -3.11 33.65 -11.59
N TYR A 344 -3.78 33.88 -10.47
CA TYR A 344 -4.99 34.68 -10.45
C TYR A 344 -4.72 35.95 -9.65
N ARG A 345 -4.99 37.10 -10.27
CA ARG A 345 -4.92 38.42 -9.64
C ARG A 345 -6.29 39.06 -9.74
N GLY A 346 -7.01 39.17 -8.64
CA GLY A 346 -8.37 39.70 -8.64
C GLY A 346 -8.98 39.82 -7.25
N LEU A 347 -9.96 40.71 -7.10
CA LEU A 347 -10.61 40.99 -5.81
C LEU A 347 -9.66 41.49 -4.71
N GLY A 348 -8.55 42.14 -5.08
CA GLY A 348 -7.54 42.62 -4.12
C GLY A 348 -6.67 41.51 -3.52
N HIS A 349 -6.74 40.29 -4.07
CA HIS A 349 -5.94 39.15 -3.64
C HIS A 349 -5.21 38.51 -4.84
N ASP A 350 -4.02 38.02 -4.57
CA ASP A 350 -3.21 37.27 -5.52
C ASP A 350 -3.16 35.81 -5.09
N VAL A 351 -3.39 34.91 -6.03
CA VAL A 351 -3.28 33.47 -5.85
C VAL A 351 -2.08 32.99 -6.66
N PRO A 352 -1.00 32.53 -6.00
CA PRO A 352 0.23 32.20 -6.68
C PRO A 352 0.11 30.88 -7.46
N PRO A 353 0.91 30.69 -8.53
CA PRO A 353 0.86 29.48 -9.35
C PRO A 353 1.08 28.17 -8.60
N VAL A 354 1.81 28.21 -7.49
CA VAL A 354 2.14 27.03 -6.66
C VAL A 354 0.91 26.37 -6.03
N LEU A 355 -0.21 27.09 -5.86
CA LEU A 355 -1.44 26.55 -5.28
C LEU A 355 -1.97 25.35 -6.08
N TRP A 356 -1.93 25.45 -7.41
CA TRP A 356 -2.55 24.46 -8.30
C TRP A 356 -1.85 23.09 -8.23
N PRO A 357 -0.54 22.98 -8.49
CA PRO A 357 0.19 21.72 -8.34
C PRO A 357 0.40 21.33 -6.86
N GLY A 358 0.57 22.31 -5.96
CA GLY A 358 0.92 22.06 -4.56
C GLY A 358 -0.25 21.61 -3.68
N VAL A 359 -1.46 22.11 -3.95
CA VAL A 359 -2.64 21.88 -3.10
C VAL A 359 -3.79 21.27 -3.89
N VAL A 360 -4.19 21.89 -5.00
CA VAL A 360 -5.39 21.50 -5.73
C VAL A 360 -5.23 20.12 -6.37
N LEU A 361 -4.11 19.88 -7.06
CA LEU A 361 -3.88 18.63 -7.78
C LEU A 361 -3.77 17.41 -6.82
N PRO A 362 -2.96 17.44 -5.75
CA PRO A 362 -2.96 16.39 -4.74
C PRO A 362 -4.32 16.22 -4.07
N GLY A 363 -5.00 17.32 -3.73
CA GLY A 363 -6.34 17.29 -3.13
C GLY A 363 -7.37 16.59 -4.02
N VAL A 364 -7.35 16.86 -5.32
CA VAL A 364 -8.20 16.17 -6.31
C VAL A 364 -7.77 14.71 -6.47
N LEU A 365 -6.48 14.43 -6.59
CA LEU A 365 -5.96 13.07 -6.78
C LEU A 365 -6.35 12.14 -5.62
N PHE A 366 -6.04 12.54 -4.39
CA PHE A 366 -6.36 11.74 -3.20
C PHE A 366 -7.84 11.79 -2.84
N GLY A 367 -8.54 12.89 -3.12
CA GLY A 367 -10.00 12.99 -2.99
C GLY A 367 -10.73 12.01 -3.91
N LEU A 368 -10.31 11.90 -5.18
CA LEU A 368 -10.83 10.92 -6.13
C LEU A 368 -10.48 9.49 -5.70
N LEU A 369 -9.27 9.26 -5.19
CA LEU A 369 -8.87 7.95 -4.66
C LEU A 369 -9.73 7.54 -3.47
N ALA A 370 -9.95 8.43 -2.51
CA ALA A 370 -10.81 8.19 -1.34
C ALA A 370 -12.27 7.94 -1.75
N ALA A 371 -12.78 8.71 -2.72
CA ALA A 371 -14.15 8.59 -3.21
C ALA A 371 -14.38 7.38 -4.13
N TYR A 372 -13.31 6.71 -4.60
CA TYR A 372 -13.37 5.70 -5.66
C TYR A 372 -14.39 4.56 -5.42
N PRO A 373 -14.46 3.92 -4.24
CA PRO A 373 -15.45 2.86 -3.98
C PRO A 373 -16.90 3.32 -4.20
N PHE A 374 -17.19 4.56 -3.78
CA PHE A 374 -18.52 5.16 -3.88
C PHE A 374 -18.84 5.58 -5.33
N LEU A 375 -17.84 6.06 -6.06
CA LEU A 375 -17.97 6.37 -7.47
C LEU A 375 -18.21 5.11 -8.31
N GLU A 376 -17.47 4.03 -8.06
CA GLU A 376 -17.69 2.74 -8.75
C GLU A 376 -19.07 2.20 -8.42
N ALA A 377 -19.48 2.15 -7.15
CA ALA A 377 -20.81 1.71 -6.75
C ALA A 377 -21.94 2.54 -7.36
N LEU A 378 -21.75 3.86 -7.51
CA LEU A 378 -22.72 4.75 -8.17
C LEU A 378 -22.88 4.42 -9.66
N VAL A 379 -21.79 4.11 -10.35
CA VAL A 379 -21.79 3.82 -11.79
C VAL A 379 -22.29 2.40 -12.08
N THR A 380 -21.84 1.41 -11.31
CA THR A 380 -22.18 0.00 -11.52
C THR A 380 -23.51 -0.39 -10.88
N ARG A 381 -23.99 0.39 -9.90
CA ARG A 381 -25.13 0.07 -9.02
C ARG A 381 -24.95 -1.24 -8.25
N ASP A 382 -23.70 -1.62 -8.01
CA ASP A 382 -23.35 -2.80 -7.22
C ASP A 382 -23.33 -2.44 -5.73
N HIS A 383 -24.36 -2.89 -5.00
CA HIS A 383 -24.52 -2.68 -3.55
C HIS A 383 -24.53 -3.99 -2.76
N ASP A 384 -24.24 -5.11 -3.44
CA ASP A 384 -24.21 -6.43 -2.83
C ASP A 384 -22.97 -6.61 -1.95
N GLN A 385 -22.97 -7.61 -1.07
CA GLN A 385 -21.80 -7.96 -0.28
C GLN A 385 -20.83 -8.82 -1.12
N HIS A 386 -19.55 -8.45 -1.13
CA HIS A 386 -18.50 -9.15 -1.87
C HIS A 386 -17.35 -9.56 -0.95
N ASN A 387 -17.15 -10.87 -0.78
CA ASN A 387 -16.01 -11.47 -0.09
C ASN A 387 -15.07 -12.20 -1.06
N LEU A 388 -15.55 -12.59 -2.24
CA LEU A 388 -14.72 -13.07 -3.32
C LEU A 388 -14.11 -11.92 -4.13
N LEU A 389 -12.81 -12.03 -4.38
CA LEU A 389 -12.04 -11.08 -5.19
C LEU A 389 -12.35 -11.24 -6.67
N GLN A 390 -12.26 -10.12 -7.38
CA GLN A 390 -12.37 -10.11 -8.82
C GLN A 390 -10.99 -10.19 -9.45
N ARG A 391 -10.83 -11.05 -10.46
CA ARG A 391 -9.58 -11.07 -11.24
C ARG A 391 -9.49 -9.78 -12.06
N PRO A 392 -8.37 -9.04 -12.03
CA PRO A 392 -8.27 -7.74 -12.70
C PRO A 392 -8.63 -7.78 -14.19
N ARG A 393 -8.21 -8.84 -14.90
CA ARG A 393 -8.53 -9.05 -16.33
C ARG A 393 -10.02 -9.19 -16.66
N HIS A 394 -10.86 -9.58 -15.69
CA HIS A 394 -12.31 -9.72 -15.89
C HIS A 394 -13.06 -8.40 -15.69
N HIS A 395 -12.41 -7.39 -15.13
CA HIS A 395 -12.95 -6.03 -14.94
C HIS A 395 -12.09 -5.03 -15.71
N PRO A 396 -12.15 -5.05 -17.06
CA PRO A 396 -11.24 -4.30 -17.92
C PRO A 396 -11.31 -2.79 -17.69
N ASP A 397 -12.48 -2.26 -17.37
CA ASP A 397 -12.69 -0.82 -17.21
C ASP A 397 -12.02 -0.32 -15.91
N ARG A 398 -12.28 -0.97 -14.77
CA ARG A 398 -11.58 -0.67 -13.50
C ARG A 398 -10.07 -0.80 -13.65
N THR A 399 -9.61 -1.91 -14.23
CA THR A 399 -8.17 -2.13 -14.41
C THR A 399 -7.54 -1.06 -15.32
N ALA A 400 -8.22 -0.66 -16.39
CA ALA A 400 -7.77 0.44 -17.23
C ALA A 400 -7.72 1.79 -16.50
N PHE A 401 -8.70 2.10 -15.65
CA PHE A 401 -8.67 3.31 -14.80
C PHE A 401 -7.50 3.30 -13.82
N GLY A 402 -7.24 2.17 -13.16
CA GLY A 402 -6.11 2.04 -12.25
C GLY A 402 -4.78 2.23 -12.97
N VAL A 403 -4.61 1.62 -14.15
CA VAL A 403 -3.38 1.80 -14.94
C VAL A 403 -3.26 3.24 -15.45
N MET A 404 -4.34 3.88 -15.87
CA MET A 404 -4.35 5.30 -16.23
C MET A 404 -3.86 6.18 -15.08
N ALA A 405 -4.39 5.97 -13.87
CA ALA A 405 -3.98 6.71 -12.68
C ALA A 405 -2.50 6.46 -12.32
N LEU A 406 -2.04 5.20 -12.41
CA LEU A 406 -0.63 4.86 -12.19
C LEU A 406 0.29 5.45 -13.25
N THR A 407 -0.14 5.51 -14.52
CA THR A 407 0.62 6.18 -15.59
C THR A 407 0.68 7.68 -15.35
N PHE A 408 -0.43 8.31 -14.93
CA PHE A 408 -0.44 9.72 -14.57
C PHE A 408 0.51 10.01 -13.40
N TYR A 409 0.42 9.23 -12.31
CA TYR A 409 1.35 9.30 -11.17
C TYR A 409 2.80 9.06 -11.60
N GLY A 410 3.04 8.05 -12.45
CA GLY A 410 4.37 7.70 -12.94
C GLY A 410 5.01 8.80 -13.78
N VAL A 411 4.25 9.48 -14.64
CA VAL A 411 4.74 10.65 -15.39
C VAL A 411 5.12 11.79 -14.44
N LEU A 412 4.29 12.08 -13.43
CA LEU A 412 4.61 13.09 -12.41
C LEU A 412 5.86 12.70 -11.62
N LEU A 413 5.97 11.45 -11.19
CA LEU A 413 7.14 10.95 -10.46
C LEU A 413 8.43 11.10 -11.28
N LEU A 414 8.40 10.70 -12.55
CA LEU A 414 9.55 10.84 -13.45
C LEU A 414 9.89 12.30 -13.71
N ALA A 415 8.88 13.17 -13.83
CA ALA A 415 9.09 14.60 -14.00
C ALA A 415 9.64 15.29 -12.76
N GLY A 416 9.50 14.69 -11.56
CA GLY A 416 10.23 15.16 -10.38
C GLY A 416 11.72 15.22 -10.67
N GLY A 417 12.29 14.11 -11.16
CA GLY A 417 13.71 13.97 -11.52
C GLY A 417 14.14 14.55 -12.88
N ASP A 418 13.44 15.54 -13.44
CA ASP A 418 13.67 16.00 -14.82
C ASP A 418 15.09 16.49 -15.11
N ASP A 419 15.73 17.15 -14.15
CA ASP A 419 17.13 17.61 -14.19
C ASP A 419 18.12 16.45 -14.22
N VAL A 420 17.89 15.39 -13.44
CA VAL A 420 18.67 14.15 -13.46
C VAL A 420 18.51 13.46 -14.81
N PHE A 421 17.29 13.37 -15.34
CA PHE A 421 17.07 12.79 -16.67
C PHE A 421 17.74 13.61 -17.78
N ALA A 422 17.64 14.94 -17.71
CA ALA A 422 18.30 15.83 -18.65
C ALA A 422 19.83 15.63 -18.63
N LEU A 423 20.42 15.54 -17.43
CA LEU A 423 21.85 15.33 -17.24
C LEU A 423 22.31 13.95 -17.74
N VAL A 424 21.66 12.88 -17.29
CA VAL A 424 22.06 11.49 -17.56
C VAL A 424 21.81 11.09 -19.01
N LEU A 425 20.71 11.54 -19.61
CA LEU A 425 20.36 11.22 -21.01
C LEU A 425 20.93 12.24 -22.00
N HIS A 426 21.65 13.25 -21.53
CA HIS A 426 22.19 14.35 -22.33
C HIS A 426 21.10 15.04 -23.18
N LEU A 427 19.94 15.28 -22.58
CA LEU A 427 18.80 15.96 -23.20
C LEU A 427 18.71 17.39 -22.68
N SER A 428 18.12 18.30 -23.47
CA SER A 428 17.81 19.64 -22.95
C SER A 428 16.70 19.55 -21.89
N LEU A 429 16.84 20.31 -20.80
CA LEU A 429 15.83 20.37 -19.73
C LEU A 429 14.44 20.74 -20.28
N ASN A 430 14.38 21.73 -21.18
CA ASN A 430 13.13 22.13 -21.83
C ASN A 430 12.46 20.98 -22.59
N ALA A 431 13.24 20.13 -23.29
CA ALA A 431 12.69 18.97 -23.97
C ALA A 431 12.11 17.94 -22.98
N VAL A 432 12.77 17.71 -21.83
CA VAL A 432 12.27 16.81 -20.79
C VAL A 432 10.96 17.34 -20.19
N VAL A 433 10.89 18.62 -19.86
CA VAL A 433 9.67 19.27 -19.34
C VAL A 433 8.52 19.18 -20.35
N TRP A 434 8.76 19.50 -21.62
CA TRP A 434 7.72 19.39 -22.66
C TRP A 434 7.29 17.95 -22.91
N ALA A 435 8.22 17.00 -22.90
CA ALA A 435 7.91 15.57 -22.98
C ALA A 435 7.03 15.13 -21.80
N GLY A 436 7.32 15.61 -20.58
CA GLY A 436 6.51 15.39 -19.39
C GLY A 436 5.09 15.97 -19.53
N ARG A 437 4.96 17.23 -19.98
CA ARG A 437 3.66 17.90 -20.21
C ARG A 437 2.80 17.18 -21.25
N ILE A 438 3.38 16.84 -22.39
CA ILE A 438 2.69 16.07 -23.44
C ILE A 438 2.35 14.67 -22.93
N GLY A 439 3.30 14.04 -22.25
CA GLY A 439 3.15 12.72 -21.65
C GLY A 439 1.99 12.66 -20.66
N LEU A 440 1.83 13.68 -19.82
CA LEU A 440 0.76 13.76 -18.82
C LEU A 440 -0.65 13.77 -19.46
N LEU A 441 -0.77 14.33 -20.67
CA LEU A 441 -2.03 14.39 -21.41
C LEU A 441 -2.27 13.19 -22.31
N VAL A 442 -1.22 12.60 -22.89
CA VAL A 442 -1.34 11.56 -23.92
C VAL A 442 -1.19 10.15 -23.34
N LEU A 443 -0.22 9.92 -22.45
CA LEU A 443 0.09 8.58 -21.96
C LEU A 443 -1.03 7.97 -21.09
N PRO A 444 -1.68 8.69 -20.16
CA PRO A 444 -2.74 8.09 -19.36
C PRO A 444 -3.95 7.63 -20.19
N PRO A 445 -4.53 8.44 -21.11
CA PRO A 445 -5.63 7.98 -21.97
C PRO A 445 -5.22 6.83 -22.90
N PHE A 446 -3.97 6.83 -23.40
CA PHE A 446 -3.44 5.71 -24.18
C PHE A 446 -3.34 4.44 -23.34
N ALA A 447 -2.79 4.53 -22.12
CA ALA A 447 -2.65 3.42 -21.20
C ALA A 447 -4.02 2.84 -20.80
N PHE A 448 -5.03 3.70 -20.61
CA PHE A 448 -6.42 3.28 -20.42
C PHE A 448 -6.90 2.41 -21.61
N TYR A 449 -6.79 2.94 -22.83
CA TYR A 449 -7.24 2.25 -24.03
C TYR A 449 -6.53 0.90 -24.23
N ALA A 450 -5.20 0.91 -24.13
CA ALA A 450 -4.36 -0.29 -24.30
C ALA A 450 -4.69 -1.36 -23.25
N THR A 451 -4.76 -0.97 -21.97
CA THR A 451 -5.07 -1.89 -20.86
C THR A 451 -6.46 -2.50 -21.04
N ARG A 452 -7.45 -1.69 -21.38
CA ARG A 452 -8.82 -2.17 -21.62
C ARG A 452 -8.87 -3.21 -22.73
N ARG A 453 -8.16 -2.98 -23.84
CA ARG A 453 -8.02 -3.92 -24.96
C ARG A 453 -7.33 -5.22 -24.54
N LEU A 454 -6.21 -5.11 -23.84
CA LEU A 454 -5.44 -6.26 -23.34
C LEU A 454 -6.25 -7.12 -22.36
N CYS A 455 -6.97 -6.51 -21.42
CA CYS A 455 -7.82 -7.24 -20.48
C CYS A 455 -8.95 -7.99 -21.21
N ARG A 456 -9.62 -7.36 -22.18
CA ARG A 456 -10.65 -8.03 -22.99
C ARG A 456 -10.10 -9.18 -23.81
N ALA A 457 -8.94 -8.99 -24.44
CA ALA A 457 -8.26 -10.05 -25.18
C ALA A 457 -7.85 -11.21 -24.26
N ALA A 458 -7.30 -10.92 -23.08
CA ALA A 458 -6.92 -11.92 -22.09
C ALA A 458 -8.15 -12.70 -21.55
N ALA A 459 -9.25 -12.01 -21.27
CA ALA A 459 -10.50 -12.64 -20.85
C ALA A 459 -11.11 -13.52 -21.95
N ALA A 460 -11.07 -13.06 -23.22
CA ALA A 460 -11.51 -13.85 -24.36
C ALA A 460 -10.64 -15.10 -24.57
N ARG A 461 -9.32 -14.97 -24.42
CA ARG A 461 -8.38 -16.10 -24.47
C ARG A 461 -8.66 -17.12 -23.37
N GLU A 462 -8.90 -16.66 -22.14
CA GLU A 462 -9.23 -17.53 -21.00
C GLU A 462 -10.54 -18.29 -21.23
N ARG A 463 -11.57 -17.65 -21.79
CA ARG A 463 -12.82 -18.33 -22.16
C ARG A 463 -12.62 -19.38 -23.26
N ARG A 464 -11.80 -19.08 -24.27
CA ARG A 464 -11.43 -20.05 -25.32
C ARG A 464 -10.67 -21.24 -24.74
N GLN A 465 -9.68 -21.00 -23.89
CA GLN A 465 -8.91 -22.05 -23.20
C GLN A 465 -9.74 -22.85 -22.17
N ALA A 466 -10.80 -22.26 -21.63
CA ALA A 466 -11.74 -22.96 -20.75
C ALA A 466 -12.64 -23.92 -21.54
N ALA A 467 -13.02 -23.55 -22.76
CA ALA A 467 -13.84 -24.38 -23.65
C ALA A 467 -13.01 -25.38 -24.48
N ALA A 468 -11.74 -25.06 -24.76
CA ALA A 468 -10.83 -25.93 -25.48
C ALA A 468 -10.32 -27.06 -24.57
N PRO A 469 -10.06 -28.25 -25.13
CA PRO A 469 -9.33 -29.30 -24.45
C PRO A 469 -7.90 -28.86 -24.14
N GLU A 470 -7.23 -29.58 -23.24
CA GLU A 470 -5.90 -29.20 -22.79
C GLU A 470 -4.88 -29.50 -23.89
N GLU A 471 -4.28 -28.43 -24.44
CA GLU A 471 -3.20 -28.46 -25.43
C GLU A 471 -1.96 -29.14 -24.80
N THR A 472 -1.53 -30.27 -25.37
CA THR A 472 -0.39 -31.02 -24.83
C THR A 472 0.94 -30.64 -25.48
N GLY A 473 0.91 -29.93 -26.61
CA GLY A 473 2.08 -29.66 -27.45
C GLY A 473 2.54 -30.86 -28.29
N TRP A 474 1.86 -32.02 -28.20
CA TRP A 474 2.18 -33.20 -29.00
C TRP A 474 1.39 -33.17 -30.30
N ILE A 475 2.10 -33.15 -31.43
CA ILE A 475 1.49 -33.17 -32.76
C ILE A 475 1.49 -34.60 -33.29
N ARG A 476 0.32 -35.08 -33.74
CA ARG A 476 0.13 -36.36 -34.42
C ARG A 476 -0.09 -36.11 -35.92
N LEU A 477 0.64 -36.82 -36.76
CA LEU A 477 0.40 -36.87 -38.21
C LEU A 477 -0.65 -37.94 -38.50
N GLU A 478 -1.79 -37.52 -39.04
CA GLU A 478 -2.86 -38.44 -39.47
C GLU A 478 -2.48 -39.15 -40.77
N PRO A 479 -3.02 -40.36 -41.04
CA PRO A 479 -2.78 -41.08 -42.30
C PRO A 479 -3.15 -40.28 -43.57
N ALA A 480 -4.05 -39.29 -43.45
CA ALA A 480 -4.43 -38.38 -44.52
C ALA A 480 -3.46 -37.19 -44.71
N GLY A 481 -2.36 -37.13 -43.96
CA GLY A 481 -1.35 -36.07 -44.04
C GLY A 481 -1.65 -34.82 -43.21
N ARG A 482 -2.71 -34.82 -42.40
CA ARG A 482 -3.07 -33.69 -41.53
C ARG A 482 -2.31 -33.76 -40.21
N TYR A 483 -1.79 -32.62 -39.75
CA TYR A 483 -1.25 -32.48 -38.40
C TYR A 483 -2.38 -32.10 -37.44
N THR A 484 -2.60 -32.92 -36.41
CA THR A 484 -3.55 -32.64 -35.32
C THR A 484 -2.85 -32.70 -33.98
N GLU A 485 -3.19 -31.78 -33.08
CA GLU A 485 -2.63 -31.78 -31.73
C GLU A 485 -3.36 -32.85 -30.89
N VAL A 486 -2.59 -33.59 -30.07
CA VAL A 486 -3.17 -34.56 -29.14
C VAL A 486 -3.80 -33.79 -27.99
N GLU A 487 -5.11 -33.80 -27.94
CA GLU A 487 -5.92 -33.11 -26.95
C GLU A 487 -6.21 -34.02 -25.74
N LEU A 488 -5.97 -33.55 -24.52
CA LEU A 488 -6.43 -34.24 -23.31
C LEU A 488 -7.81 -33.71 -22.88
N PRO A 489 -8.76 -34.59 -22.50
CA PRO A 489 -10.03 -34.15 -21.93
C PRO A 489 -9.76 -33.40 -20.63
N LYS A 490 -10.20 -32.15 -20.57
CA LYS A 490 -10.06 -31.33 -19.37
C LYS A 490 -10.98 -31.90 -18.28
N PRO A 491 -10.48 -32.20 -17.07
CA PRO A 491 -11.35 -32.53 -15.94
C PRO A 491 -12.37 -31.40 -15.78
N SER A 492 -13.66 -31.73 -15.69
CA SER A 492 -14.73 -30.73 -15.57
C SER A 492 -14.43 -29.80 -14.38
N ALA A 493 -13.95 -28.58 -14.67
CA ALA A 493 -13.72 -27.60 -13.62
C ALA A 493 -15.08 -27.26 -12.98
N PRO A 494 -15.17 -27.12 -11.64
CA PRO A 494 -16.39 -26.66 -11.02
C PRO A 494 -16.78 -25.29 -11.61
N ALA A 495 -18.03 -25.17 -12.03
CA ALA A 495 -18.64 -23.98 -12.63
C ALA A 495 -18.56 -22.63 -11.86
N PRO A 496 -18.24 -22.51 -10.55
CA PRO A 496 -18.33 -21.21 -9.86
C PRO A 496 -17.36 -20.12 -10.34
N ALA A 497 -16.21 -20.49 -10.92
CA ALA A 497 -15.16 -19.51 -11.26
C ALA A 497 -15.51 -18.63 -12.48
N LEU A 498 -16.39 -19.10 -13.37
CA LEU A 498 -16.88 -18.35 -14.52
C LEU A 498 -18.22 -17.66 -14.22
N ALA A 499 -19.10 -18.28 -13.44
CA ALA A 499 -20.41 -17.73 -13.08
C ALA A 499 -20.31 -16.47 -12.18
N ALA A 500 -19.27 -16.35 -11.34
CA ALA A 500 -19.04 -15.13 -10.56
C ALA A 500 -18.67 -13.91 -11.42
N ALA A 501 -18.11 -14.12 -12.62
CA ALA A 501 -17.80 -13.06 -13.57
C ALA A 501 -19.04 -12.56 -14.35
N GLU A 502 -20.16 -13.28 -14.27
CA GLU A 502 -21.39 -13.00 -15.02
C GLU A 502 -22.35 -12.01 -14.33
N ARG A 503 -22.09 -11.58 -13.09
CA ARG A 503 -22.91 -10.58 -12.39
C ARG A 503 -22.51 -9.14 -12.72
N VAL A 504 -22.39 -8.81 -14.02
CA VAL A 504 -22.52 -7.42 -14.47
C VAL A 504 -23.92 -7.31 -15.05
N PRO A 505 -24.91 -6.74 -14.33
CA PRO A 505 -26.24 -6.58 -14.91
C PRO A 505 -26.12 -5.73 -16.19
N PRO A 506 -26.76 -6.13 -17.30
CA PRO A 506 -26.85 -5.26 -18.47
C PRO A 506 -27.52 -3.95 -18.03
N ALA A 507 -27.05 -2.83 -18.58
CA ALA A 507 -27.68 -1.53 -18.36
C ALA A 507 -29.12 -1.59 -18.90
N ILE A 508 -30.10 -1.83 -18.04
CA ILE A 508 -31.52 -1.78 -18.40
C ILE A 508 -31.90 -0.32 -18.65
N GLU A 509 -32.23 0.01 -19.90
CA GLU A 509 -32.92 1.23 -20.26
C GLU A 509 -34.39 1.14 -19.81
N GLY A 510 -34.69 1.73 -18.65
CA GLY A 510 -36.06 1.92 -18.18
C GLY A 510 -36.59 3.32 -18.54
N PRO A 511 -37.91 3.49 -18.74
CA PRO A 511 -38.51 4.73 -19.23
C PRO A 511 -38.45 5.85 -18.17
N THR A 512 -37.99 7.02 -18.58
CA THR A 512 -37.74 8.18 -17.70
C THR A 512 -39.00 9.00 -17.43
N SER A 513 -39.35 9.22 -16.16
CA SER A 513 -40.34 10.21 -15.74
C SER A 513 -39.71 11.57 -15.41
N GLY A 514 -40.51 12.65 -15.52
CA GLY A 514 -40.08 14.05 -15.67
C GLY A 514 -39.19 14.66 -14.56
N ARG A 515 -39.07 14.04 -13.38
CA ARG A 515 -38.22 14.52 -12.28
C ARG A 515 -36.73 14.19 -12.46
N GLN A 516 -36.38 13.34 -13.44
CA GLN A 516 -35.01 12.88 -13.71
C GLN A 516 -34.20 13.76 -14.67
N ARG A 517 -34.78 14.82 -15.26
CA ARG A 517 -34.09 15.64 -16.29
C ARG A 517 -32.91 16.46 -15.75
N GLY A 518 -32.94 16.88 -14.48
CA GLY A 518 -31.82 17.60 -13.84
C GLY A 518 -30.62 16.69 -13.54
N GLN A 519 -30.88 15.52 -12.95
CA GLN A 519 -29.85 14.50 -12.69
C GLN A 519 -29.31 13.87 -13.98
N ALA A 520 -30.12 13.81 -15.05
CA ALA A 520 -29.69 13.32 -16.36
C ALA A 520 -28.60 14.19 -17.03
N ARG A 521 -28.55 15.50 -16.76
CA ARG A 521 -27.51 16.39 -17.33
C ARG A 521 -26.14 16.17 -16.70
N LEU A 522 -26.07 16.08 -15.36
CA LEU A 522 -24.85 15.71 -14.65
C LEU A 522 -24.40 14.28 -15.01
N ARG A 523 -25.38 13.36 -15.12
CA ARG A 523 -25.17 11.96 -15.52
C ARG A 523 -24.67 11.82 -16.96
N ARG A 524 -25.11 12.64 -17.93
CA ARG A 524 -24.56 12.62 -19.30
C ARG A 524 -23.13 13.11 -19.39
N ALA A 525 -22.73 14.08 -18.55
CA ALA A 525 -21.35 14.55 -18.49
C ALA A 525 -20.40 13.46 -17.97
N VAL A 526 -20.83 12.67 -16.98
CA VAL A 526 -20.06 11.53 -16.44
C VAL A 526 -20.13 10.32 -17.38
N VAL A 527 -21.31 9.88 -17.80
CA VAL A 527 -21.52 8.69 -18.64
C VAL A 527 -20.93 8.84 -20.05
N GLY A 528 -20.87 10.05 -20.61
CA GLY A 528 -20.22 10.30 -21.91
C GLY A 528 -18.75 9.90 -21.97
N PHE A 529 -18.08 9.78 -20.81
CA PHE A 529 -16.73 9.25 -20.68
C PHE A 529 -16.70 7.70 -20.62
N PHE A 530 -17.73 7.05 -20.05
CA PHE A 530 -17.76 5.61 -19.80
C PHE A 530 -18.37 4.78 -20.95
N THR A 531 -19.29 5.35 -21.75
CA THR A 531 -19.97 4.62 -22.82
C THR A 531 -19.93 5.37 -24.15
N ARG A 532 -18.89 5.09 -24.94
CA ARG A 532 -19.00 5.09 -26.40
C ARG A 532 -18.55 3.74 -26.96
N PRO A 533 -19.46 2.88 -27.42
CA PRO A 533 -19.18 2.04 -28.57
C PRO A 533 -19.26 2.96 -29.80
N ARG A 534 -18.17 3.14 -30.53
CA ARG A 534 -18.26 3.62 -31.91
C ARG A 534 -18.40 2.39 -32.81
N ALA A 535 -19.33 2.54 -33.75
CA ALA A 535 -19.78 1.60 -34.77
C ALA A 535 -18.65 0.85 -35.48
#